data_AF-A0A0G1MS48-F1
#
_entry.id   AF-A0A0G1MS48-F1
#
_cell.length_a   1.000
_cell.length_b   1.000
_cell.length_c   1.000
_cell.angle_alpha   90.00
_cell.angle_beta   90.00
_cell.angle_gamma   90.00
#
_symmetry.space_group_name_H-M   'P 1'
#
loop_
_entity.id
_entity.type
_entity.pdbx_description
1 polymer ?
#
loop_
_entity_poly.entity_id
_entity_poly.type
_entity_poly.pdbx_seq_one_letter_code
_entity_poly.pdbx_strand_id
1 'polypeptide(L)'
;MRYSVCIIDNDIPAAGSQAQSLGIKDSDLLNASNLQLLLSQETWTDEVIKNLTQTLLDQKDADGISPKWEVYGFTNPSFYINSIDNGFFRSDLVVFDWEYPGAAAGSGTDSESILKEILDRTFSLVFIFSKADKKTEIDVILAKPEFQEYKERLAYLDKTVAGVDQTNVLLQKAEEMYNNNFSFRFASVLRKKAVQTMDKILSDMGRASLNDIKNHVVVGDGGKKDFIDFLAERFRTAIAGKDIYDLVDQIPEPATGSPAQDESVAAKVWSCRLYFYRETGDDLVRRGDVVKVDDKFHLVLSADCDLGYFWKKNLGIINTVALHELCQTNSDLKDWLTLCVRPEKISGKVSSLLGRIGELSEGPFVLPFVPINGETKNFIAIPKDFISTRVTLPSDWNVFTDRQKKEDPMKYSYWPNAERVCTISEPFLTPVIQHILNVMGGNGVPDYPEHMTEILKKILDDFAAVGPVATAQEPTSSTQTIV
;
A
#
# COMPACT_ATOMS: atom_id res chain seq x y z
N MET A 1 17.47 19.44 -4.00
CA MET A 1 17.08 18.01 -3.94
C MET A 1 17.58 17.41 -5.24
N ARG A 2 18.42 16.38 -5.20
CA ARG A 2 18.96 15.77 -6.44
C ARG A 2 17.95 14.79 -6.99
N TYR A 3 17.58 14.96 -8.26
CA TYR A 3 16.69 14.05 -8.96
C TYR A 3 17.49 13.12 -9.85
N SER A 4 17.05 11.88 -9.95
CA SER A 4 17.65 10.92 -10.87
C SER A 4 16.97 10.98 -12.24
N VAL A 5 17.77 10.99 -13.30
CA VAL A 5 17.31 10.93 -14.69
C VAL A 5 17.95 9.71 -15.35
N CYS A 6 17.14 8.89 -15.99
CA CYS A 6 17.58 7.74 -16.76
C CYS A 6 17.22 7.94 -18.23
N ILE A 7 18.23 7.93 -19.10
CA ILE A 7 18.06 7.99 -20.55
C ILE A 7 18.09 6.56 -21.09
N ILE A 8 17.02 6.13 -21.73
CA ILE A 8 16.95 4.85 -22.41
C ILE A 8 16.92 5.17 -23.91
N ASP A 9 18.01 4.89 -24.62
CA ASP A 9 18.14 5.25 -26.04
C ASP A 9 19.25 4.39 -26.68
N ASN A 10 18.97 3.79 -27.83
CA ASN A 10 19.94 2.93 -28.53
C ASN A 10 21.05 3.70 -29.25
N ASP A 11 20.93 5.02 -29.38
CA ASP A 11 21.96 5.87 -29.97
C ASP A 11 23.07 6.26 -28.97
N ILE A 12 22.96 5.84 -27.70
CA ILE A 12 24.07 5.92 -26.74
C ILE A 12 25.21 4.98 -27.21
N PRO A 13 26.42 5.48 -27.50
CA PRO A 13 27.47 4.71 -28.17
C PRO A 13 28.25 3.77 -27.22
N ALA A 14 27.57 3.09 -26.28
CA ALA A 14 28.22 2.21 -25.30
C ALA A 14 28.77 0.90 -25.91
N ALA A 15 28.31 0.53 -27.11
CA ALA A 15 28.86 -0.58 -27.89
C ALA A 15 30.08 -0.18 -28.75
N GLY A 16 30.46 1.09 -28.75
CA GLY A 16 31.58 1.62 -29.55
C GLY A 16 32.94 1.03 -29.15
N SER A 17 33.90 1.09 -30.08
CA SER A 17 35.22 0.49 -29.88
C SER A 17 36.02 1.12 -28.73
N GLN A 18 35.86 2.42 -28.49
CA GLN A 18 36.52 3.11 -27.37
C GLN A 18 35.82 2.77 -26.05
N ALA A 19 34.48 2.72 -26.04
CA ALA A 19 33.68 2.30 -24.89
C ALA A 19 34.10 0.90 -24.40
N GLN A 20 34.23 -0.06 -25.31
CA GLN A 20 34.70 -1.42 -24.99
C GLN A 20 36.12 -1.43 -24.42
N SER A 21 37.03 -0.61 -24.96
CA SER A 21 38.41 -0.49 -24.45
C SER A 21 38.47 0.06 -23.01
N LEU A 22 37.47 0.84 -22.61
CA LEU A 22 37.33 1.41 -21.26
C LEU A 22 36.59 0.47 -20.30
N GLY A 23 36.21 -0.73 -20.75
CA GLY A 23 35.44 -1.70 -19.97
C GLY A 23 33.98 -1.32 -19.77
N ILE A 24 33.46 -0.38 -20.56
CA ILE A 24 32.03 -0.02 -20.57
C ILE A 24 31.30 -1.11 -21.37
N LYS A 25 30.27 -1.70 -20.76
CA LYS A 25 29.39 -2.67 -21.41
C LYS A 25 28.05 -2.00 -21.70
N ASP A 26 27.54 -2.24 -22.90
CA ASP A 26 26.24 -1.73 -23.34
C ASP A 26 25.06 -2.34 -22.56
N SER A 27 25.24 -3.54 -22.00
CA SER A 27 24.28 -4.26 -21.16
C SER A 27 24.12 -3.74 -19.74
N ASP A 28 25.05 -2.91 -19.28
CA ASP A 28 25.15 -2.51 -17.88
C ASP A 28 24.51 -1.11 -17.66
N LEU A 29 24.19 -0.80 -16.41
CA LEU A 29 23.79 0.54 -16.00
C LEU A 29 24.95 1.53 -16.25
N LEU A 30 24.74 2.48 -17.15
CA LEU A 30 25.70 3.56 -17.40
C LEU A 30 25.48 4.65 -16.35
N ASN A 31 26.49 4.93 -15.52
CA ASN A 31 26.43 6.04 -14.56
C ASN A 31 27.01 7.33 -15.16
N ALA A 32 26.93 8.43 -14.41
CA ALA A 32 27.45 9.74 -14.82
C ALA A 32 28.91 9.71 -15.31
N SER A 33 29.78 8.92 -14.68
CA SER A 33 31.19 8.79 -15.10
C SER A 33 31.33 8.03 -16.42
N ASN A 34 30.56 6.95 -16.62
CA ASN A 34 30.52 6.26 -17.92
C ASN A 34 30.05 7.20 -19.02
N LEU A 35 28.97 7.95 -18.78
CA LEU A 35 28.41 8.90 -19.74
C LEU A 35 29.39 10.04 -20.07
N GLN A 36 30.10 10.59 -19.08
CA GLN A 36 31.16 11.57 -19.31
C GLN A 36 32.30 11.03 -20.18
N LEU A 37 32.72 9.78 -19.95
CA LEU A 37 33.74 9.14 -20.77
C LEU A 37 33.25 8.98 -22.21
N LEU A 38 32.03 8.47 -22.40
CA LEU A 38 31.42 8.33 -23.73
C LEU A 38 31.30 9.68 -24.46
N LEU A 39 30.93 10.76 -23.77
CA LEU A 39 30.87 12.10 -24.36
C LEU A 39 32.25 12.60 -24.84
N SER A 40 33.33 12.20 -24.17
CA SER A 40 34.69 12.65 -24.49
C SER A 40 35.44 11.76 -25.50
N GLN A 41 35.12 10.47 -25.59
CA GLN A 41 35.90 9.49 -26.35
C GLN A 41 35.15 8.86 -27.53
N GLU A 42 33.82 8.85 -27.51
CA GLU A 42 33.01 8.25 -28.57
C GLU A 42 32.38 9.31 -29.47
N THR A 43 32.06 8.89 -30.69
CA THR A 43 31.27 9.72 -31.62
C THR A 43 29.79 9.44 -31.40
N TRP A 44 29.04 10.45 -30.98
CA TRP A 44 27.58 10.37 -30.82
C TRP A 44 26.91 10.80 -32.11
N THR A 45 26.08 9.93 -32.70
CA THR A 45 25.35 10.23 -33.94
C THR A 45 24.09 11.06 -33.68
N ASP A 46 23.42 10.84 -32.56
CA ASP A 46 22.29 11.67 -32.11
C ASP A 46 22.80 12.85 -31.27
N GLU A 47 22.90 14.02 -31.89
CA GLU A 47 23.31 15.26 -31.23
C GLU A 47 22.29 15.74 -30.19
N VAL A 48 21.00 15.38 -30.29
CA VAL A 48 19.97 15.78 -29.31
C VAL A 48 20.22 15.03 -28.00
N ILE A 49 20.40 13.72 -28.06
CA ILE A 49 20.66 12.89 -26.87
C ILE A 49 22.03 13.23 -26.26
N LYS A 50 23.04 13.47 -27.09
CA LYS A 50 24.36 13.95 -26.64
C LYS A 50 24.24 15.28 -25.88
N ASN A 51 23.55 16.26 -26.45
CA ASN A 51 23.35 17.57 -25.83
C ASN A 51 22.53 17.47 -24.53
N LEU A 52 21.48 16.63 -24.51
CA LEU A 52 20.70 16.33 -23.30
C LEU A 52 21.59 15.77 -22.19
N THR A 53 22.37 14.74 -22.52
CA THR A 53 23.27 14.07 -21.57
C THR A 53 24.31 15.05 -21.03
N GLN A 54 24.96 15.83 -21.90
CA GLN A 54 25.94 16.85 -21.52
C GLN A 54 25.32 17.91 -20.59
N THR A 55 24.16 18.47 -20.97
CA THR A 55 23.47 19.51 -20.18
C THR A 55 23.11 19.02 -18.79
N LEU A 56 22.59 17.79 -18.69
CA LEU A 56 22.22 17.19 -17.40
C LEU A 56 23.44 17.02 -16.48
N LEU A 57 24.58 16.60 -17.02
CA LEU A 57 25.83 16.41 -16.29
C LEU A 57 26.49 17.73 -15.85
N ASP A 58 26.34 18.78 -16.66
CA ASP A 58 26.94 20.10 -16.41
C ASP A 58 26.14 20.92 -15.39
N GLN A 59 24.81 20.76 -15.33
CA GLN A 59 23.97 21.51 -14.40
C GLN A 59 24.34 21.25 -12.94
N LYS A 60 24.55 22.35 -12.21
CA LYS A 60 24.85 22.33 -10.77
C LYS A 60 23.65 22.78 -9.95
N ASP A 61 23.56 22.27 -8.73
CA ASP A 61 22.58 22.70 -7.72
C ASP A 61 22.94 24.11 -7.22
N ALA A 62 22.12 24.68 -6.33
CA ALA A 62 22.25 26.05 -5.82
C ALA A 62 23.60 26.34 -5.13
N ASP A 63 24.34 25.30 -4.71
CA ASP A 63 25.67 25.42 -4.12
C ASP A 63 26.80 25.63 -5.15
N GLY A 64 26.49 25.51 -6.45
CA GLY A 64 27.44 25.66 -7.56
C GLY A 64 28.48 24.54 -7.68
N ILE A 65 28.41 23.51 -6.84
CA ILE A 65 29.41 22.43 -6.77
C ILE A 65 28.74 21.09 -7.02
N SER A 66 27.62 20.83 -6.34
CA SER A 66 26.87 19.60 -6.46
C SER A 66 26.22 19.48 -7.83
N PRO A 67 26.19 18.29 -8.46
CA PRO A 67 25.34 18.08 -9.63
C PRO A 67 23.87 18.25 -9.24
N LYS A 68 23.10 18.91 -10.11
CA LYS A 68 21.64 19.05 -9.94
C LYS A 68 20.94 17.69 -10.18
N TRP A 69 21.47 16.90 -11.10
CA TRP A 69 20.89 15.63 -11.55
C TRP A 69 21.84 14.45 -11.32
N GLU A 70 21.28 13.31 -10.94
CA GLU A 70 21.97 12.02 -10.97
C GLU A 70 21.63 11.35 -12.31
N VAL A 71 22.59 11.33 -13.23
CA VAL A 71 22.36 10.92 -14.63
C VAL A 71 22.77 9.48 -14.83
N TYR A 72 21.87 8.72 -15.43
CA TYR A 72 22.04 7.31 -15.76
C TYR A 72 21.59 7.02 -17.20
N GLY A 73 22.05 5.92 -17.77
CA GLY A 73 21.65 5.50 -19.10
C GLY A 73 21.57 3.99 -19.30
N PHE A 74 20.71 3.58 -20.23
CA PHE A 74 20.65 2.23 -20.79
C PHE A 74 20.52 2.31 -22.31
N THR A 75 21.19 1.40 -23.01
CA THR A 75 21.10 1.32 -24.48
C THR A 75 19.85 0.57 -24.96
N ASN A 76 19.22 -0.21 -24.08
CA ASN A 76 18.06 -1.02 -24.39
C ASN A 76 17.10 -1.08 -23.20
N PRO A 77 15.77 -0.97 -23.41
CA PRO A 77 14.80 -1.02 -22.33
C PRO A 77 14.79 -2.32 -21.52
N SER A 78 15.15 -3.46 -22.14
CA SER A 78 15.21 -4.74 -21.44
C SER A 78 16.24 -4.73 -20.30
N PHE A 79 17.37 -4.03 -20.46
CA PHE A 79 18.38 -3.88 -19.40
C PHE A 79 17.87 -3.02 -18.25
N TYR A 80 17.07 -2.00 -18.56
CA TYR A 80 16.41 -1.17 -17.55
C TYR A 80 15.38 -1.99 -16.76
N ILE A 81 14.52 -2.75 -17.44
CA ILE A 81 13.51 -3.63 -16.80
C ILE A 81 14.19 -4.66 -15.90
N ASN A 82 15.23 -5.33 -16.38
CA ASN A 82 16.01 -6.28 -15.57
C ASN A 82 16.61 -5.62 -14.31
N SER A 83 17.05 -4.36 -14.42
CA SER A 83 17.59 -3.61 -13.28
C SER A 83 16.53 -3.23 -12.25
N ILE A 84 15.29 -2.97 -12.69
CA ILE A 84 14.14 -2.73 -11.82
C ILE A 84 13.75 -4.02 -11.08
N ASP A 85 13.70 -5.14 -11.79
CA ASP A 85 13.24 -6.43 -11.26
C ASP A 85 14.17 -6.98 -10.19
N ASN A 86 15.47 -6.80 -10.39
CA ASN A 86 16.47 -7.16 -9.40
C ASN A 86 16.59 -6.15 -8.24
N GLY A 87 15.79 -5.08 -8.25
CA GLY A 87 15.79 -4.04 -7.21
C GLY A 87 17.05 -3.16 -7.20
N PHE A 88 17.88 -3.20 -8.25
CA PHE A 88 19.15 -2.49 -8.29
C PHE A 88 19.01 -1.01 -8.63
N PHE A 89 18.05 -0.63 -9.49
CA PHE A 89 17.96 0.74 -9.99
C PHE A 89 16.53 1.18 -10.26
N ARG A 90 16.22 2.43 -9.88
CA ARG A 90 14.99 3.15 -10.25
C ARG A 90 15.33 4.62 -10.42
N SER A 91 14.62 5.28 -11.33
CA SER A 91 14.79 6.71 -11.59
C SER A 91 13.53 7.51 -11.25
N ASP A 92 13.68 8.81 -11.03
CA ASP A 92 12.58 9.75 -10.91
C ASP A 92 12.03 10.07 -12.31
N LEU A 93 12.92 10.34 -13.26
CA LEU A 93 12.57 10.67 -14.64
C LEU A 93 13.19 9.68 -15.62
N VAL A 94 12.40 9.20 -16.55
CA VAL A 94 12.84 8.35 -17.66
C VAL A 94 12.66 9.11 -18.97
N VAL A 95 13.73 9.22 -19.74
CA VAL A 95 13.68 9.65 -21.14
C VAL A 95 13.68 8.38 -21.97
N PHE A 96 12.57 8.10 -22.63
CA PHE A 96 12.33 6.85 -23.34
C PHE A 96 12.30 7.13 -24.84
N ASP A 97 13.28 6.60 -25.58
CA ASP A 97 13.22 6.63 -27.03
C ASP A 97 12.08 5.75 -27.55
N TRP A 98 11.38 6.20 -28.59
CA TRP A 98 10.29 5.40 -29.17
C TRP A 98 10.81 4.36 -30.16
N GLU A 99 11.99 4.54 -30.74
CA GLU A 99 12.44 3.77 -31.91
C GLU A 99 13.54 2.74 -31.59
N TYR A 100 13.19 1.56 -31.06
CA TYR A 100 14.17 0.49 -30.85
C TYR A 100 14.22 -0.54 -31.99
N PRO A 101 15.42 -0.96 -32.43
CA PRO A 101 15.57 -2.04 -33.41
C PRO A 101 15.08 -3.36 -32.80
N GLY A 102 13.98 -3.89 -33.35
CA GLY A 102 13.31 -5.11 -32.87
C GLY A 102 11.89 -4.88 -32.35
N ALA A 103 11.49 -3.63 -32.10
CA ALA A 103 10.11 -3.24 -31.83
C ALA A 103 9.28 -3.21 -33.13
N ALA A 104 9.08 -4.38 -33.75
CA ALA A 104 8.17 -4.50 -34.89
C ALA A 104 6.74 -4.69 -34.37
N ALA A 105 5.80 -3.91 -34.90
CA ALA A 105 4.38 -4.00 -34.56
C ALA A 105 3.88 -5.45 -34.67
N GLY A 106 3.32 -5.99 -33.58
CA GLY A 106 2.70 -7.32 -33.55
C GLY A 106 3.53 -8.46 -32.97
N SER A 107 4.79 -8.23 -32.59
CA SER A 107 5.50 -9.10 -31.62
C SER A 107 5.43 -8.43 -30.26
N GLY A 108 5.00 -9.11 -29.19
CA GLY A 108 4.72 -8.52 -27.86
C GLY A 108 5.85 -7.76 -27.12
N THR A 109 6.92 -7.38 -27.81
CA THR A 109 8.05 -6.52 -27.44
C THR A 109 8.11 -5.29 -28.37
N ASP A 110 7.01 -4.56 -28.52
CA ASP A 110 7.00 -3.26 -29.20
C ASP A 110 7.14 -2.11 -28.19
N SER A 111 7.44 -0.90 -28.66
CA SER A 111 7.69 0.26 -27.79
C SER A 111 6.48 0.57 -26.89
N GLU A 112 5.28 0.22 -27.34
CA GLU A 112 4.05 0.29 -26.56
C GLU A 112 4.09 -0.66 -25.35
N SER A 113 4.37 -1.95 -25.55
CA SER A 113 4.39 -2.92 -24.45
C SER A 113 5.49 -2.60 -23.44
N ILE A 114 6.66 -2.16 -23.91
CA ILE A 114 7.78 -1.72 -23.07
C ILE A 114 7.41 -0.49 -22.25
N LEU A 115 6.79 0.53 -22.86
CA LEU A 115 6.34 1.72 -22.15
C LEU A 115 5.35 1.35 -21.05
N LYS A 116 4.38 0.48 -21.36
CA LYS A 116 3.42 -0.02 -20.38
C LYS A 116 4.11 -0.74 -19.22
N GLU A 117 5.09 -1.59 -19.53
CA GLU A 117 5.85 -2.31 -18.52
C GLU A 117 6.63 -1.37 -17.58
N ILE A 118 7.25 -0.31 -18.11
CA ILE A 118 7.90 0.73 -17.31
C ILE A 118 6.88 1.44 -16.41
N LEU A 119 5.71 1.81 -16.95
CA LEU A 119 4.67 2.53 -16.22
C LEU A 119 4.04 1.71 -15.09
N ASP A 120 3.77 0.43 -15.35
CA ASP A 120 3.18 -0.51 -14.40
C ASP A 120 4.17 -0.84 -13.26
N ARG A 121 5.48 -0.95 -13.54
CA ARG A 121 6.50 -1.38 -12.57
C ARG A 121 7.15 -0.24 -11.79
N THR A 122 7.13 0.98 -12.33
CA THR A 122 7.83 2.13 -11.75
C THR A 122 6.91 3.30 -11.49
N PHE A 123 7.26 4.12 -10.51
CA PHE A 123 6.66 5.43 -10.28
C PHE A 123 7.65 6.51 -10.75
N SER A 124 7.69 6.74 -12.06
CA SER A 124 8.55 7.72 -12.73
C SER A 124 7.74 8.62 -13.67
N LEU A 125 8.24 9.82 -13.94
CA LEU A 125 7.82 10.63 -15.08
C LEU A 125 8.50 10.05 -16.32
N VAL A 126 7.74 9.77 -17.36
CA VAL A 126 8.25 9.22 -18.61
C VAL A 126 8.05 10.23 -19.73
N PHE A 127 9.16 10.65 -20.33
CA PHE A 127 9.20 11.51 -21.50
C PHE A 127 9.46 10.65 -22.73
N ILE A 128 8.46 10.50 -23.59
CA ILE A 128 8.60 9.79 -24.85
C ILE A 128 9.30 10.71 -25.84
N PHE A 129 10.50 10.31 -26.22
CA PHE A 129 11.38 11.02 -27.14
C PHE A 129 11.26 10.38 -28.51
N SER A 130 10.73 11.12 -29.48
CA SER A 130 10.65 10.63 -30.86
C SER A 130 10.61 11.78 -31.86
N LYS A 131 10.78 11.47 -33.14
CA LYS A 131 10.66 12.42 -34.24
C LYS A 131 9.19 12.77 -34.49
N ALA A 132 8.94 13.90 -35.15
CA ALA A 132 7.59 14.44 -35.36
C ALA A 132 6.65 13.49 -36.14
N ASP A 133 7.21 12.67 -37.03
CA ASP A 133 6.46 11.72 -37.87
C ASP A 133 5.79 10.60 -37.06
N LYS A 134 6.28 10.32 -35.84
CA LYS A 134 5.71 9.33 -34.91
C LYS A 134 4.66 9.89 -33.97
N LYS A 135 4.48 11.22 -33.92
CA LYS A 135 3.57 11.86 -32.96
C LYS A 135 2.14 11.32 -33.05
N THR A 136 1.60 11.17 -34.26
CA THR A 136 0.22 10.71 -34.44
C THR A 136 0.03 9.26 -33.96
N GLU A 137 1.02 8.41 -34.22
CA GLU A 137 1.04 7.02 -33.75
C GLU A 137 1.04 6.96 -32.22
N ILE A 138 1.93 7.73 -31.59
CA ILE A 138 2.06 7.84 -30.13
C ILE A 138 0.77 8.40 -29.52
N ASP A 139 0.21 9.48 -30.07
CA ASP A 139 -1.03 10.08 -29.55
C ASP A 139 -2.20 9.08 -29.58
N VAL A 140 -2.29 8.23 -30.61
CA VAL A 140 -3.31 7.15 -30.69
C VAL A 140 -3.10 6.10 -29.60
N ILE A 141 -1.85 5.72 -29.32
CA ILE A 141 -1.52 4.74 -28.27
C ILE A 141 -1.81 5.33 -26.89
N LEU A 142 -1.39 6.56 -26.64
CA LEU A 142 -1.62 7.26 -25.38
C LEU A 142 -3.12 7.47 -25.12
N ALA A 143 -3.95 7.55 -26.15
CA ALA A 143 -5.40 7.63 -26.04
C ALA A 143 -6.08 6.32 -25.59
N LYS A 144 -5.39 5.17 -25.61
CA LYS A 144 -5.95 3.89 -25.15
C LYS A 144 -6.25 3.94 -23.64
N PRO A 145 -7.33 3.29 -23.16
CA PRO A 145 -7.73 3.34 -21.75
C PRO A 145 -6.61 2.96 -20.76
N GLU A 146 -5.78 1.98 -21.10
CA GLU A 146 -4.69 1.49 -20.27
C GLU A 146 -3.53 2.48 -20.06
N PHE A 147 -3.40 3.50 -20.91
CA PHE A 147 -2.42 4.58 -20.76
C PHE A 147 -3.02 5.85 -20.14
N GLN A 148 -4.34 6.00 -20.19
CA GLN A 148 -5.04 7.17 -19.61
C GLN A 148 -4.87 7.27 -18.10
N GLU A 149 -4.75 6.13 -17.40
CA GLU A 149 -4.44 6.07 -15.96
C GLU A 149 -3.06 6.69 -15.62
N TYR A 150 -2.16 6.77 -16.61
CA TYR A 150 -0.79 7.27 -16.48
C TYR A 150 -0.56 8.67 -17.07
N LYS A 151 -1.61 9.36 -17.55
CA LYS A 151 -1.48 10.64 -18.27
C LYS A 151 -0.69 11.72 -17.50
N GLU A 152 -0.83 11.76 -16.18
CA GLU A 152 -0.15 12.73 -15.30
C GLU A 152 1.35 12.43 -15.12
N ARG A 153 1.83 11.33 -15.69
CA ARG A 153 3.21 10.85 -15.66
C ARG A 153 3.83 10.74 -17.06
N LEU A 154 3.08 11.03 -18.11
CA LEU A 154 3.49 10.83 -19.49
C LEU A 154 3.51 12.14 -20.25
N ALA A 155 4.60 12.39 -20.97
CA ALA A 155 4.70 13.51 -21.89
C ALA A 155 5.42 13.11 -23.17
N TYR A 156 4.88 13.51 -24.31
CA TYR A 156 5.59 13.43 -25.59
C TYR A 156 6.48 14.66 -25.79
N LEU A 157 7.67 14.43 -26.35
CA LEU A 157 8.60 15.47 -26.76
C LEU A 157 9.23 15.15 -28.11
N ASP A 158 9.16 16.13 -29.02
CA ASP A 158 9.63 16.02 -30.40
C ASP A 158 11.13 16.32 -30.48
N LYS A 159 11.94 15.31 -30.85
CA LYS A 159 13.40 15.42 -31.00
C LYS A 159 13.82 16.44 -32.07
N THR A 160 12.95 16.79 -33.02
CA THR A 160 13.34 17.40 -34.31
C THR A 160 12.94 18.86 -34.51
N VAL A 161 12.43 19.54 -33.50
CA VAL A 161 12.02 20.96 -33.67
C VAL A 161 13.26 21.85 -33.86
N ALA A 162 13.44 22.34 -35.08
CA ALA A 162 14.59 23.16 -35.46
C ALA A 162 14.66 24.47 -34.64
N GLY A 163 15.85 24.79 -34.13
CA GLY A 163 16.10 26.02 -33.37
C GLY A 163 15.54 26.04 -31.94
N VAL A 164 14.97 24.93 -31.47
CA VAL A 164 14.46 24.79 -30.11
C VAL A 164 15.40 23.89 -29.30
N ASP A 165 15.80 24.38 -28.13
CA ASP A 165 16.55 23.59 -27.16
C ASP A 165 15.62 22.59 -26.46
N GLN A 166 15.48 21.40 -27.06
CA GLN A 166 14.63 20.33 -26.55
C GLN A 166 15.04 19.86 -25.15
N THR A 167 16.31 19.97 -24.81
CA THR A 167 16.82 19.65 -23.48
C THR A 167 16.23 20.60 -22.44
N ASN A 168 16.29 21.91 -22.68
CA ASN A 168 15.70 22.88 -21.76
C ASN A 168 14.17 22.77 -21.68
N VAL A 169 13.50 22.43 -22.79
CA VAL A 169 12.05 22.16 -22.78
C VAL A 169 11.71 20.94 -21.92
N LEU A 170 12.47 19.84 -22.04
CA LEU A 170 12.30 18.67 -21.18
C LEU A 170 12.44 19.07 -19.71
N LEU A 171 13.50 19.79 -19.36
CA LEU A 171 13.79 20.16 -17.98
C LEU A 171 12.72 21.07 -17.38
N GLN A 172 12.24 22.05 -18.15
CA GLN A 172 11.14 22.92 -17.73
C GLN A 172 9.84 22.13 -17.51
N LYS A 173 9.47 21.25 -18.46
CA LYS A 173 8.30 20.39 -18.30
C LYS A 173 8.43 19.43 -17.14
N ALA A 174 9.61 18.86 -16.92
CA ALA A 174 9.88 17.98 -15.79
C ALA A 174 9.70 18.73 -14.46
N GLU A 175 10.19 19.96 -14.36
CA GLU A 175 10.02 20.82 -13.19
C GLU A 175 8.56 21.24 -12.99
N GLU A 176 7.84 21.56 -14.06
CA GLU A 176 6.41 21.86 -14.02
C GLU A 176 5.59 20.64 -13.55
N MET A 177 5.79 19.47 -14.15
CA MET A 177 5.14 18.22 -13.74
C MET A 177 5.51 17.86 -12.31
N TYR A 178 6.75 18.08 -11.89
CA TYR A 178 7.18 17.87 -10.50
C TYR A 178 6.42 18.77 -9.53
N ASN A 179 6.32 20.06 -9.83
CA ASN A 179 5.68 21.04 -8.95
C ASN A 179 4.17 20.85 -8.87
N ASN A 180 3.55 20.37 -9.96
CA ASN A 180 2.10 20.19 -10.06
C ASN A 180 1.62 18.79 -9.64
N ASN A 181 2.49 17.78 -9.56
CA ASN A 181 2.12 16.41 -9.23
C ASN A 181 2.53 16.02 -7.80
N PHE A 182 1.59 16.12 -6.86
CA PHE A 182 1.80 15.74 -5.46
C PHE A 182 2.34 14.30 -5.33
N SER A 183 1.74 13.34 -6.05
CA SER A 183 2.11 11.93 -5.96
C SER A 183 3.57 11.70 -6.32
N PHE A 184 4.11 12.49 -7.25
CA PHE A 184 5.52 12.44 -7.63
C PHE A 184 6.47 12.96 -6.56
N ARG A 185 6.18 14.16 -6.04
CA ARG A 185 6.95 14.72 -4.91
C ARG A 185 6.94 13.77 -3.71
N PHE A 186 5.75 13.25 -3.39
CA PHE A 186 5.55 12.31 -2.31
C PHE A 186 6.32 11.00 -2.53
N ALA A 187 6.23 10.39 -3.71
CA ALA A 187 6.89 9.13 -4.03
C ALA A 187 8.43 9.24 -3.96
N SER A 188 9.03 10.32 -4.47
CA SER A 188 10.48 10.51 -4.41
C SER A 188 10.98 10.72 -2.97
N VAL A 189 10.28 11.52 -2.16
CA VAL A 189 10.63 11.69 -0.74
C VAL A 189 10.44 10.40 0.05
N LEU A 190 9.32 9.70 -0.15
CA LEU A 190 9.02 8.43 0.52
C LEU A 190 10.06 7.36 0.17
N ARG A 191 10.42 7.19 -1.11
CA ARG A 191 11.45 6.24 -1.55
C ARG A 191 12.78 6.51 -0.86
N LYS A 192 13.25 7.75 -0.88
CA LYS A 192 14.52 8.13 -0.24
C LYS A 192 14.50 7.84 1.26
N LYS A 193 13.43 8.23 1.95
CA LYS A 193 13.26 7.97 3.38
C LYS A 193 13.20 6.49 3.69
N ALA A 194 12.52 5.69 2.87
CA ALA A 194 12.45 4.24 3.01
C ALA A 194 13.84 3.61 2.91
N VAL A 195 14.63 3.93 1.88
CA VAL A 195 16.00 3.40 1.71
C VAL A 195 16.89 3.82 2.88
N GLN A 196 16.93 5.11 3.22
CA GLN A 196 17.73 5.61 4.35
C GLN A 196 17.35 4.95 5.68
N THR A 197 16.05 4.68 5.87
CA THR A 197 15.55 3.98 7.06
C THR A 197 16.00 2.53 7.09
N MET A 198 15.88 1.81 5.97
CA MET A 198 16.34 0.43 5.88
C MET A 198 17.84 0.33 6.11
N ASP A 199 18.64 1.19 5.46
CA ASP A 199 20.10 1.22 5.66
C ASP A 199 20.46 1.53 7.11
N LYS A 200 19.73 2.45 7.76
CA LYS A 200 19.95 2.74 9.17
C LYS A 200 19.60 1.55 10.06
N ILE A 201 18.46 0.89 9.84
CA ILE A 201 18.06 -0.31 10.59
C ILE A 201 19.12 -1.40 10.39
N LEU A 202 19.55 -1.65 9.15
CA LEU A 202 20.57 -2.66 8.83
C LEU A 202 21.94 -2.30 9.41
N SER A 203 22.33 -1.01 9.41
CA SER A 203 23.57 -0.53 10.02
C SER A 203 23.54 -0.67 11.54
N ASP A 204 22.44 -0.29 12.19
CA ASP A 204 22.24 -0.45 13.63
C ASP A 204 22.27 -1.93 14.03
N MET A 205 21.62 -2.79 13.24
CA MET A 205 21.66 -4.24 13.44
C MET A 205 23.05 -4.81 13.18
N GLY A 206 23.74 -4.40 12.13
CA GLY A 206 25.09 -4.87 11.80
C GLY A 206 26.15 -4.51 12.84
N ARG A 207 25.86 -3.56 13.73
CA ARG A 207 26.70 -3.27 14.92
C ARG A 207 26.52 -4.30 16.04
N ALA A 208 25.39 -5.00 16.09
CA ALA A 208 25.19 -6.14 16.98
C ALA A 208 25.73 -7.42 16.32
N SER A 209 26.20 -8.39 17.11
CA SER A 209 26.56 -9.68 16.51
C SER A 209 25.30 -10.40 16.04
N LEU A 210 25.41 -11.22 14.98
CA LEU A 210 24.29 -12.06 14.51
C LEU A 210 23.71 -12.93 15.64
N ASN A 211 24.57 -13.36 16.56
CA ASN A 211 24.17 -14.12 17.75
C ASN A 211 23.34 -13.26 18.70
N ASP A 212 23.69 -11.98 18.89
CA ASP A 212 22.93 -11.07 19.77
C ASP A 212 21.55 -10.76 19.19
N ILE A 213 21.44 -10.52 17.88
CA ILE A 213 20.13 -10.30 17.22
C ILE A 213 19.24 -11.55 17.40
N LYS A 214 19.79 -12.73 17.13
CA LYS A 214 19.05 -13.98 17.29
C LYS A 214 18.64 -14.23 18.75
N ASN A 215 19.55 -13.99 19.69
CA ASN A 215 19.33 -14.29 21.11
C ASN A 215 18.45 -13.26 21.83
N HIS A 216 18.31 -12.04 21.31
CA HIS A 216 17.55 -10.96 21.97
C HIS A 216 16.29 -10.54 21.23
N VAL A 217 16.23 -10.71 19.90
CA VAL A 217 15.05 -10.31 19.09
C VAL A 217 14.25 -11.53 18.64
N VAL A 218 14.91 -12.64 18.32
CA VAL A 218 14.27 -13.89 17.91
C VAL A 218 14.15 -14.83 19.12
N VAL A 219 13.45 -14.39 20.17
CA VAL A 219 13.33 -15.15 21.42
C VAL A 219 12.06 -16.00 21.42
N GLY A 220 12.21 -17.29 21.65
CA GLY A 220 11.09 -18.23 21.79
C GLY A 220 10.35 -18.55 20.50
N ASP A 221 9.24 -19.26 20.66
CA ASP A 221 8.41 -19.86 19.62
C ASP A 221 7.76 -18.82 18.65
N GLY A 222 7.70 -17.54 19.04
CA GLY A 222 7.18 -16.42 18.22
C GLY A 222 8.23 -15.55 17.53
N GLY A 223 9.53 -15.77 17.80
CA GLY A 223 10.58 -14.79 17.53
C GLY A 223 10.76 -14.35 16.07
N LYS A 224 10.32 -15.15 15.09
CA LYS A 224 10.35 -14.75 13.67
C LYS A 224 9.31 -13.68 13.35
N LYS A 225 8.09 -13.82 13.90
CA LYS A 225 7.03 -12.83 13.72
C LYS A 225 7.38 -11.54 14.45
N ASP A 226 7.82 -11.67 15.70
CA ASP A 226 8.22 -10.52 16.52
C ASP A 226 9.36 -9.73 15.87
N PHE A 227 10.28 -10.42 15.18
CA PHE A 227 11.33 -9.78 14.40
C PHE A 227 10.77 -8.97 13.21
N ILE A 228 9.82 -9.53 12.45
CA ILE A 228 9.17 -8.81 11.34
C ILE A 228 8.35 -7.62 11.87
N ASP A 229 7.59 -7.81 12.95
CA ASP A 229 6.79 -6.76 13.58
C ASP A 229 7.69 -5.64 14.13
N PHE A 230 8.84 -5.99 14.71
CA PHE A 230 9.88 -5.04 15.12
C PHE A 230 10.43 -4.22 13.95
N LEU A 231 10.77 -4.88 12.83
CA LEU A 231 11.24 -4.18 11.63
C LEU A 231 10.16 -3.26 11.07
N ALA A 232 8.92 -3.74 10.98
CA ALA A 232 7.78 -2.98 10.48
C ALA A 232 7.48 -1.75 11.36
N GLU A 233 7.52 -1.90 12.68
CA GLU A 233 7.34 -0.79 13.63
C GLU A 233 8.44 0.27 13.51
N ARG A 234 9.71 -0.16 13.45
CA ARG A 234 10.83 0.77 13.28
C ARG A 234 10.75 1.50 11.95
N PHE A 235 10.40 0.79 10.88
CA PHE A 235 10.21 1.38 9.56
C PHE A 235 9.06 2.38 9.56
N ARG A 236 7.90 2.02 10.13
CA ARG A 236 6.74 2.90 10.27
C ARG A 236 7.07 4.17 11.05
N THR A 237 7.72 4.02 12.20
CA THR A 237 8.10 5.15 13.08
C THR A 237 9.10 6.08 12.40
N ALA A 238 10.06 5.53 11.64
CA ALA A 238 11.05 6.34 10.95
C ALA A 238 10.49 7.08 9.72
N ILE A 239 9.49 6.51 9.04
CA ILE A 239 8.76 7.19 7.96
C ILE A 239 7.79 8.23 8.50
N ALA A 240 7.17 7.97 9.65
CA ALA A 240 6.28 8.90 10.36
C ALA A 240 7.07 10.10 10.91
N GLY A 241 7.47 10.99 10.02
CA GLY A 241 8.29 12.16 10.32
C GLY A 241 7.72 13.43 9.67
N LYS A 242 8.23 14.57 10.15
CA LYS A 242 7.82 15.90 9.72
C LYS A 242 7.80 16.04 8.19
N ASP A 243 8.83 15.55 7.49
CA ASP A 243 8.92 15.66 6.03
C ASP A 243 7.76 14.99 5.29
N ILE A 244 7.21 13.88 5.81
CA ILE A 244 6.06 13.19 5.21
C ILE A 244 4.75 13.90 5.56
N TYR A 245 4.58 14.35 6.81
CA TYR A 245 3.39 15.09 7.22
C TYR A 245 3.29 16.45 6.52
N ASP A 246 4.38 17.21 6.46
CA ASP A 246 4.45 18.50 5.76
C ASP A 246 4.13 18.35 4.27
N LEU A 247 4.42 17.20 3.65
CA LEU A 247 4.02 16.92 2.26
C LEU A 247 2.52 16.66 2.17
N VAL A 248 1.96 15.82 3.06
CA VAL A 248 0.52 15.56 3.09
C VAL A 248 -0.27 16.85 3.27
N ASP A 249 0.23 17.79 4.09
CA ASP A 249 -0.38 19.11 4.29
C ASP A 249 -0.33 20.01 3.04
N GLN A 250 0.48 19.66 2.04
CA GLN A 250 0.55 20.36 0.75
C GLN A 250 -0.38 19.76 -0.31
N ILE A 251 -1.12 18.69 0.01
CA ILE A 251 -2.18 18.20 -0.88
C ILE A 251 -3.23 19.32 -0.97
N PRO A 252 -3.46 19.89 -2.17
CA PRO A 252 -4.41 20.98 -2.31
C PRO A 252 -5.81 20.48 -1.96
N GLU A 253 -6.52 21.28 -1.16
CA GLU A 253 -7.96 21.08 -0.96
C GLU A 253 -8.68 21.14 -2.32
N PRO A 254 -9.70 20.29 -2.53
CA PRO A 254 -10.46 20.31 -3.77
C PRO A 254 -11.04 21.72 -3.99
N ALA A 255 -10.76 22.29 -5.16
CA ALA A 255 -11.25 23.62 -5.51
C ALA A 255 -12.77 23.68 -5.43
N THR A 256 -13.32 24.82 -4.99
CA THR A 256 -14.77 25.03 -4.91
C THR A 256 -15.43 24.78 -6.27
N GLY A 257 -16.36 23.83 -6.34
CA GLY A 257 -17.02 23.43 -7.60
C GLY A 257 -16.31 22.32 -8.38
N SER A 258 -15.29 21.67 -7.81
CA SER A 258 -14.71 20.45 -8.37
C SER A 258 -15.80 19.38 -8.57
N PRO A 259 -15.72 18.56 -9.62
CA PRO A 259 -16.64 17.44 -9.81
C PRO A 259 -16.68 16.56 -8.57
N ALA A 260 -17.84 15.94 -8.30
CA ALA A 260 -17.94 14.92 -7.27
C ALA A 260 -16.85 13.86 -7.51
N GLN A 261 -16.23 13.38 -6.43
CA GLN A 261 -15.22 12.34 -6.52
C GLN A 261 -15.78 11.12 -7.25
N ASP A 262 -15.01 10.56 -8.18
CA ASP A 262 -15.36 9.31 -8.85
C ASP A 262 -15.44 8.20 -7.79
N GLU A 263 -16.65 7.65 -7.61
CA GLU A 263 -16.92 6.60 -6.62
C GLU A 263 -16.04 5.37 -6.84
N SER A 264 -15.69 5.05 -8.09
CA SER A 264 -14.81 3.93 -8.44
C SER A 264 -13.39 4.17 -7.93
N VAL A 265 -12.87 5.39 -8.10
CA VAL A 265 -11.53 5.77 -7.60
C VAL A 265 -11.52 5.76 -6.08
N ALA A 266 -12.55 6.32 -5.44
CA ALA A 266 -12.68 6.31 -3.98
C ALA A 266 -12.72 4.87 -3.44
N ALA A 267 -13.51 3.98 -4.06
CA ALA A 267 -13.58 2.57 -3.70
C ALA A 267 -12.23 1.86 -3.82
N LYS A 268 -11.48 2.08 -4.90
CA LYS A 268 -10.12 1.53 -5.09
C LYS A 268 -9.15 2.00 -4.00
N VAL A 269 -9.13 3.31 -3.71
CA VAL A 269 -8.26 3.88 -2.66
C VAL A 269 -8.60 3.31 -1.28
N TRP A 270 -9.89 3.23 -0.94
CA TRP A 270 -10.33 2.63 0.32
C TRP A 270 -10.06 1.13 0.39
N SER A 271 -10.24 0.39 -0.70
CA SER A 271 -9.88 -1.03 -0.79
C SER A 271 -8.40 -1.25 -0.48
N CYS A 272 -7.51 -0.48 -1.11
CA CYS A 272 -6.07 -0.52 -0.84
C CYS A 272 -5.70 -0.17 0.61
N ARG A 273 -6.48 0.72 1.25
CA ARG A 273 -6.28 1.11 2.65
C ARG A 273 -6.78 0.04 3.63
N LEU A 274 -7.90 -0.59 3.32
CA LEU A 274 -8.58 -1.55 4.19
C LEU A 274 -8.00 -2.96 4.09
N TYR A 275 -7.46 -3.34 2.93
CA TYR A 275 -7.07 -4.72 2.64
C TYR A 275 -5.67 -4.84 2.07
N PHE A 276 -5.00 -5.92 2.47
CA PHE A 276 -3.79 -6.41 1.84
C PHE A 276 -4.14 -7.61 0.95
N TYR A 277 -4.27 -7.38 -0.35
CA TYR A 277 -4.66 -8.42 -1.32
C TYR A 277 -3.48 -9.09 -2.02
N ARG A 278 -2.25 -8.55 -1.91
CA ARG A 278 -1.06 -9.18 -2.48
C ARG A 278 -0.80 -10.53 -1.81
N GLU A 279 -0.30 -11.49 -2.58
CA GLU A 279 0.16 -12.77 -2.05
C GLU A 279 1.35 -12.55 -1.09
N THR A 280 1.33 -13.25 0.03
CA THR A 280 2.41 -13.22 1.02
C THR A 280 3.60 -14.09 0.61
N GLY A 281 3.49 -14.83 -0.50
CA GLY A 281 4.49 -15.79 -0.95
C GLY A 281 4.57 -17.07 -0.11
N ASP A 282 3.57 -17.30 0.76
CA ASP A 282 3.46 -18.50 1.58
C ASP A 282 2.02 -19.03 1.65
N ASP A 283 1.90 -20.31 2.02
CA ASP A 283 0.64 -21.05 2.10
C ASP A 283 -0.01 -20.94 3.49
N LEU A 284 0.29 -19.89 4.27
CA LEU A 284 -0.12 -19.79 5.68
C LEU A 284 -1.43 -19.04 5.86
N VAL A 285 -2.36 -19.61 6.63
CA VAL A 285 -3.59 -18.92 7.04
C VAL A 285 -3.29 -17.99 8.23
N ARG A 286 -3.83 -16.77 8.19
CA ARG A 286 -3.63 -15.72 9.20
C ARG A 286 -4.96 -15.19 9.72
N ARG A 287 -4.93 -14.62 10.92
CA ARG A 287 -6.07 -13.88 11.47
C ARG A 287 -6.39 -12.69 10.58
N GLY A 288 -7.67 -12.48 10.30
CA GLY A 288 -8.12 -11.38 9.45
C GLY A 288 -8.11 -11.70 7.96
N ASP A 289 -7.69 -12.90 7.57
CA ASP A 289 -7.83 -13.35 6.18
C ASP A 289 -9.32 -13.48 5.84
N VAL A 290 -9.68 -12.87 4.71
CA VAL A 290 -10.92 -13.16 3.98
C VAL A 290 -10.61 -14.32 3.05
N VAL A 291 -11.35 -15.40 3.21
CA VAL A 291 -11.13 -16.65 2.50
C VAL A 291 -12.41 -17.09 1.82
N LYS A 292 -12.28 -17.67 0.63
CA LYS A 292 -13.37 -18.30 -0.10
C LYS A 292 -13.27 -19.81 0.07
N VAL A 293 -14.35 -20.46 0.50
CA VAL A 293 -14.43 -21.91 0.72
C VAL A 293 -15.77 -22.39 0.18
N ASP A 294 -15.76 -23.31 -0.79
CA ASP A 294 -16.99 -23.85 -1.41
C ASP A 294 -17.99 -22.75 -1.83
N ASP A 295 -17.48 -21.70 -2.49
CA ASP A 295 -18.23 -20.50 -2.92
C ASP A 295 -18.81 -19.60 -1.81
N LYS A 296 -18.44 -19.84 -0.54
CA LYS A 296 -18.80 -18.97 0.59
C LYS A 296 -17.58 -18.20 1.08
N PHE A 297 -17.82 -16.99 1.57
CA PHE A 297 -16.77 -16.12 2.09
C PHE A 297 -16.76 -16.16 3.62
N HIS A 298 -15.56 -16.19 4.18
CA HIS A 298 -15.35 -16.28 5.62
C HIS A 298 -14.24 -15.32 6.05
N LEU A 299 -14.37 -14.75 7.24
CA LEU A 299 -13.31 -13.99 7.92
C LEU A 299 -12.67 -14.88 8.99
N VAL A 300 -11.36 -15.08 8.92
CA VAL A 300 -10.60 -15.89 9.89
C VAL A 300 -10.42 -15.13 11.21
N LEU A 301 -10.81 -15.77 12.32
CA LEU A 301 -10.76 -15.19 13.68
C LEU A 301 -9.69 -15.79 14.57
N SER A 302 -9.28 -17.04 14.31
CA SER A 302 -8.24 -17.73 15.08
C SER A 302 -6.98 -16.88 15.18
N ALA A 303 -6.40 -16.75 16.37
CA ALA A 303 -5.21 -15.92 16.58
C ALA A 303 -3.99 -16.47 15.84
N ASP A 304 -3.14 -15.59 15.31
CA ASP A 304 -1.92 -16.01 14.58
C ASP A 304 -1.02 -16.93 15.41
N CYS A 305 -0.92 -16.69 16.72
CA CYS A 305 -0.10 -17.51 17.62
C CYS A 305 -0.67 -18.92 17.82
N ASP A 306 -1.98 -19.10 17.59
CA ASP A 306 -2.64 -20.40 17.60
C ASP A 306 -2.57 -21.06 16.23
N LEU A 307 -2.71 -20.28 15.15
CA LEU A 307 -2.53 -20.74 13.77
C LEU A 307 -1.08 -21.20 13.50
N GLY A 308 -0.08 -20.60 14.15
CA GLY A 308 1.32 -21.04 14.06
C GLY A 308 1.58 -22.40 14.74
N TYR A 309 0.72 -22.83 15.66
CA TYR A 309 0.80 -24.09 16.40
C TYR A 309 -0.54 -24.83 16.30
N PHE A 310 -1.12 -24.84 15.10
CA PHE A 310 -2.54 -25.08 14.85
C PHE A 310 -3.05 -26.37 15.48
N TRP A 311 -2.36 -27.47 15.26
CA TRP A 311 -2.78 -28.77 15.78
C TRP A 311 -2.65 -28.88 17.30
N LYS A 312 -1.64 -28.21 17.88
CA LYS A 312 -1.37 -28.22 19.33
C LYS A 312 -2.31 -27.30 20.11
N LYS A 313 -2.56 -26.09 19.62
CA LYS A 313 -3.31 -25.05 20.34
C LYS A 313 -4.78 -24.99 19.97
N ASN A 314 -5.10 -25.24 18.70
CA ASN A 314 -6.48 -25.18 18.18
C ASN A 314 -7.12 -26.56 17.95
N LEU A 315 -6.40 -27.66 18.24
CA LEU A 315 -6.91 -29.04 18.05
C LEU A 315 -7.39 -29.33 16.62
N GLY A 316 -6.82 -28.65 15.63
CA GLY A 316 -7.22 -28.75 14.23
C GLY A 316 -8.51 -28.01 13.88
N ILE A 317 -8.94 -27.03 14.70
CA ILE A 317 -10.17 -26.27 14.48
C ILE A 317 -9.83 -24.83 14.07
N ILE A 318 -10.36 -24.40 12.93
CA ILE A 318 -10.31 -23.00 12.52
C ILE A 318 -11.64 -22.31 12.83
N ASN A 319 -11.56 -21.11 13.40
CA ASN A 319 -12.72 -20.31 13.76
C ASN A 319 -12.87 -19.14 12.78
N THR A 320 -14.07 -18.97 12.26
CA THR A 320 -14.40 -17.94 11.27
C THR A 320 -15.75 -17.30 11.55
N VAL A 321 -16.03 -16.16 10.92
CA VAL A 321 -17.39 -15.62 10.76
C VAL A 321 -17.73 -15.58 9.28
N ALA A 322 -18.95 -15.99 8.92
CA ALA A 322 -19.41 -15.92 7.54
C ALA A 322 -19.57 -14.47 7.06
N LEU A 323 -19.23 -14.24 5.80
CA LEU A 323 -19.37 -12.98 5.11
C LEU A 323 -20.43 -13.12 4.02
N HIS A 324 -21.42 -12.25 4.08
CA HIS A 324 -22.56 -12.27 3.17
C HIS A 324 -22.43 -11.12 2.17
N GLU A 325 -22.42 -11.44 0.87
CA GLU A 325 -22.30 -10.43 -0.18
C GLU A 325 -23.55 -9.53 -0.17
N LEU A 326 -23.33 -8.22 -0.12
CA LEU A 326 -24.37 -7.20 -0.25
C LEU A 326 -24.70 -7.00 -1.73
N CYS A 327 -25.54 -7.87 -2.27
CA CYS A 327 -26.05 -7.77 -3.63
C CYS A 327 -27.58 -7.91 -3.68
N GLN A 328 -28.20 -7.37 -4.74
CA GLN A 328 -29.65 -7.37 -4.91
C GLN A 328 -30.24 -8.79 -4.97
N THR A 329 -29.45 -9.77 -5.40
CA THR A 329 -29.84 -11.17 -5.58
C THR A 329 -29.74 -12.01 -4.31
N ASN A 330 -29.14 -11.51 -3.23
CA ASN A 330 -29.06 -12.21 -1.95
C ASN A 330 -30.36 -12.02 -1.15
N SER A 331 -31.40 -12.79 -1.49
CA SER A 331 -32.71 -12.73 -0.82
C SER A 331 -32.62 -13.12 0.66
N ASP A 332 -31.82 -14.13 0.97
CA ASP A 332 -31.72 -14.68 2.33
C ASP A 332 -31.18 -13.63 3.31
N LEU A 333 -30.15 -12.90 2.90
CA LEU A 333 -29.61 -11.81 3.71
C LEU A 333 -30.62 -10.66 3.90
N LYS A 334 -31.37 -10.30 2.86
CA LYS A 334 -32.42 -9.27 2.95
C LYS A 334 -33.49 -9.69 3.95
N ASP A 335 -33.91 -10.95 3.89
CA ASP A 335 -34.88 -11.51 4.84
C ASP A 335 -34.31 -11.44 6.25
N TRP A 336 -33.07 -11.91 6.48
CA TRP A 336 -32.43 -11.89 7.80
C TRP A 336 -32.35 -10.50 8.42
N LEU A 337 -31.96 -9.50 7.63
CA LEU A 337 -31.84 -8.11 8.10
C LEU A 337 -33.20 -7.46 8.39
N THR A 338 -34.29 -7.98 7.80
CA THR A 338 -35.65 -7.44 7.95
C THR A 338 -36.56 -8.27 8.86
N LEU A 339 -36.10 -9.41 9.38
CA LEU A 339 -36.87 -10.29 10.27
C LEU A 339 -37.48 -9.55 11.48
N CYS A 340 -36.70 -8.67 12.10
CA CYS A 340 -37.09 -7.95 13.32
C CYS A 340 -37.04 -6.43 13.17
N VAL A 341 -36.64 -5.92 12.00
CA VAL A 341 -36.43 -4.48 11.74
C VAL A 341 -37.11 -4.12 10.43
N ARG A 342 -37.88 -3.03 10.42
CA ARG A 342 -38.52 -2.55 9.18
C ARG A 342 -37.45 -2.10 8.17
N PRO A 343 -37.62 -2.36 6.86
CA PRO A 343 -36.62 -2.00 5.84
C PRO A 343 -36.16 -0.54 5.91
N GLU A 344 -37.07 0.40 6.19
CA GLU A 344 -36.78 1.84 6.26
C GLU A 344 -35.90 2.22 7.47
N LYS A 345 -35.81 1.33 8.46
CA LYS A 345 -34.96 1.51 9.66
C LYS A 345 -33.58 0.89 9.50
N ILE A 346 -33.32 0.19 8.39
CA ILE A 346 -31.98 -0.31 8.03
C ILE A 346 -31.16 0.82 7.39
N SER A 347 -31.80 1.72 6.65
CA SER A 347 -31.14 2.87 6.03
C SER A 347 -30.68 3.88 7.10
N GLY A 348 -29.38 3.87 7.38
CA GLY A 348 -28.71 4.82 8.26
C GLY A 348 -27.38 5.28 7.69
N LYS A 349 -26.86 6.41 8.18
CA LYS A 349 -25.50 6.85 7.82
C LYS A 349 -24.48 5.93 8.47
N VAL A 350 -23.76 5.13 7.68
CA VAL A 350 -22.61 4.35 8.14
C VAL A 350 -21.38 5.26 8.11
N SER A 351 -20.89 5.67 9.28
CA SER A 351 -19.71 6.53 9.42
C SER A 351 -18.44 5.78 9.84
N SER A 352 -18.55 4.48 10.13
CA SER A 352 -17.47 3.61 10.59
C SER A 352 -17.75 2.18 10.16
N LEU A 353 -16.69 1.36 9.99
CA LEU A 353 -16.82 -0.09 9.70
C LEU A 353 -17.71 -0.79 10.72
N LEU A 354 -17.59 -0.40 12.00
CA LEU A 354 -18.34 -0.96 13.13
C LEU A 354 -19.56 -0.10 13.51
N GLY A 355 -19.97 0.81 12.62
CA GLY A 355 -21.17 1.60 12.85
C GLY A 355 -22.40 0.71 12.95
N ARG A 356 -23.32 1.04 13.87
CA ARG A 356 -24.60 0.32 13.96
C ARG A 356 -25.33 0.43 12.62
N ILE A 357 -25.75 -0.70 12.08
CA ILE A 357 -26.62 -0.77 10.91
C ILE A 357 -28.07 -0.68 11.41
N GLY A 358 -28.65 0.52 11.28
CA GLY A 358 -30.03 0.75 11.69
C GLY A 358 -30.25 0.52 13.19
N GLU A 359 -31.33 -0.21 13.52
CA GLU A 359 -31.74 -0.56 14.89
C GLU A 359 -31.22 -1.93 15.37
N LEU A 360 -30.28 -2.56 14.66
CA LEU A 360 -29.77 -3.89 15.02
C LEU A 360 -28.89 -3.83 16.29
N SER A 361 -29.31 -4.55 17.33
CA SER A 361 -28.82 -4.42 18.72
C SER A 361 -27.36 -4.84 18.92
N GLU A 362 -26.92 -5.86 18.20
CA GLU A 362 -25.57 -6.44 18.31
C GLU A 362 -24.71 -6.16 17.08
N GLY A 363 -25.25 -5.33 16.18
CA GLY A 363 -24.59 -4.64 15.08
C GLY A 363 -23.76 -5.53 14.16
N PRO A 364 -24.38 -6.16 13.14
CA PRO A 364 -23.64 -6.56 11.95
C PRO A 364 -22.79 -5.39 11.45
N PHE A 365 -21.66 -5.70 10.84
CA PHE A 365 -20.72 -4.70 10.36
C PHE A 365 -20.41 -4.91 8.89
N VAL A 366 -20.08 -3.82 8.18
CA VAL A 366 -19.82 -3.86 6.75
C VAL A 366 -18.31 -3.98 6.53
N LEU A 367 -17.94 -4.88 5.62
CA LEU A 367 -16.63 -4.94 5.00
C LEU A 367 -16.76 -4.43 3.55
N PRO A 368 -16.56 -3.12 3.33
CA PRO A 368 -16.78 -2.51 2.03
C PRO A 368 -15.57 -2.69 1.13
N PHE A 369 -15.78 -2.75 -0.19
CA PHE A 369 -14.73 -2.74 -1.21
C PHE A 369 -13.70 -3.89 -1.11
N VAL A 370 -14.11 -5.06 -0.65
CA VAL A 370 -13.27 -6.27 -0.66
C VAL A 370 -12.84 -6.58 -2.10
N PRO A 371 -11.53 -6.65 -2.40
CA PRO A 371 -11.05 -6.89 -3.75
C PRO A 371 -11.20 -8.37 -4.13
N ILE A 372 -12.01 -8.66 -5.15
CA ILE A 372 -12.23 -10.02 -5.68
C ILE A 372 -12.11 -9.96 -7.19
N ASN A 373 -11.15 -10.71 -7.76
CA ASN A 373 -10.94 -10.85 -9.21
C ASN A 373 -10.84 -9.51 -9.97
N GLY A 374 -10.22 -8.48 -9.35
CA GLY A 374 -10.07 -7.14 -9.94
C GLY A 374 -11.27 -6.21 -9.74
N GLU A 375 -12.37 -6.70 -9.17
CA GLU A 375 -13.55 -5.91 -8.78
C GLU A 375 -13.60 -5.68 -7.28
N THR A 376 -14.39 -4.70 -6.85
CA THR A 376 -14.65 -4.43 -5.43
C THR A 376 -16.07 -4.87 -5.07
N LYS A 377 -16.18 -5.73 -4.05
CA LYS A 377 -17.45 -6.23 -3.52
C LYS A 377 -17.67 -5.76 -2.08
N ASN A 378 -18.93 -5.64 -1.69
CA ASN A 378 -19.28 -5.25 -0.32
C ASN A 378 -19.87 -6.45 0.42
N PHE A 379 -19.43 -6.66 1.65
CA PHE A 379 -19.90 -7.74 2.50
C PHE A 379 -20.47 -7.20 3.80
N ILE A 380 -21.38 -7.97 4.38
CA ILE A 380 -21.82 -7.80 5.76
C ILE A 380 -21.45 -9.04 6.55
N ALA A 381 -20.87 -8.81 7.72
CA ALA A 381 -20.55 -9.85 8.67
C ALA A 381 -21.51 -9.75 9.84
N ILE A 382 -22.10 -10.88 10.22
CA ILE A 382 -22.93 -11.00 11.42
C ILE A 382 -22.06 -11.71 12.45
N PRO A 383 -21.58 -11.04 13.51
CA PRO A 383 -20.67 -11.66 14.49
C PRO A 383 -21.15 -13.00 15.05
N LYS A 384 -22.47 -13.17 15.20
CA LYS A 384 -23.12 -14.39 15.66
C LYS A 384 -23.18 -15.54 14.65
N ASP A 385 -22.86 -15.28 13.38
CA ASP A 385 -22.70 -16.32 12.35
C ASP A 385 -21.28 -16.91 12.41
N PHE A 386 -20.92 -17.37 13.61
CA PHE A 386 -19.62 -17.92 13.94
C PHE A 386 -19.57 -19.40 13.58
N ILE A 387 -18.49 -19.81 12.91
CA ILE A 387 -18.31 -21.15 12.38
C ILE A 387 -16.97 -21.71 12.87
N SER A 388 -17.03 -22.84 13.56
CA SER A 388 -15.88 -23.67 13.90
C SER A 388 -15.77 -24.84 12.95
N THR A 389 -14.73 -24.85 12.12
CA THR A 389 -14.49 -25.90 11.12
C THR A 389 -13.33 -26.77 11.55
N ARG A 390 -13.53 -28.09 11.63
CA ARG A 390 -12.43 -29.04 11.85
C ARG A 390 -11.74 -29.31 10.52
N VAL A 391 -10.46 -28.96 10.46
CA VAL A 391 -9.61 -29.17 9.30
C VAL A 391 -9.14 -30.62 9.26
N THR A 392 -9.17 -31.23 8.08
CA THR A 392 -8.70 -32.59 7.87
C THR A 392 -7.18 -32.68 8.06
N LEU A 393 -6.72 -33.79 8.64
CA LEU A 393 -5.28 -34.01 8.78
C LEU A 393 -4.63 -34.11 7.39
N PRO A 394 -3.43 -33.56 7.20
CA PRO A 394 -2.72 -33.66 5.93
C PRO A 394 -2.34 -35.12 5.63
N SER A 395 -2.18 -35.45 4.34
CA SER A 395 -1.90 -36.82 3.89
C SER A 395 -0.67 -37.44 4.55
N ASP A 396 0.35 -36.62 4.83
CA ASP A 396 1.63 -37.06 5.38
C ASP A 396 1.68 -37.01 6.92
N TRP A 397 0.54 -36.78 7.59
CA TRP A 397 0.48 -36.59 9.04
C TRP A 397 1.11 -37.73 9.85
N ASN A 398 0.98 -38.97 9.36
CA ASN A 398 1.53 -40.15 10.01
C ASN A 398 3.07 -40.21 9.95
N VAL A 399 3.68 -39.49 9.00
CA VAL A 399 5.13 -39.40 8.83
C VAL A 399 5.75 -38.36 9.78
N PHE A 400 4.94 -37.42 10.27
CA PHE A 400 5.43 -36.36 11.14
C PHE A 400 5.83 -36.90 12.51
N THR A 401 6.99 -36.45 12.99
CA THR A 401 7.38 -36.62 14.39
C THR A 401 6.43 -35.84 15.30
N ASP A 402 6.35 -36.22 16.59
CA ASP A 402 5.52 -35.50 17.57
C ASP A 402 5.87 -34.01 17.68
N ARG A 403 7.13 -33.66 17.43
CA ARG A 403 7.58 -32.27 17.40
C ARG A 403 7.02 -31.54 16.17
N GLN A 404 7.17 -32.12 14.98
CA GLN A 404 6.62 -31.54 13.75
C GLN A 404 5.11 -31.35 13.83
N LYS A 405 4.37 -32.34 14.35
CA LYS A 405 2.92 -32.23 14.56
C LYS A 405 2.54 -31.03 15.44
N LYS A 406 3.36 -30.72 16.44
CA LYS A 406 3.11 -29.61 17.37
C LYS A 406 3.43 -28.25 16.76
N GLU A 407 4.47 -28.17 15.93
CA GLU A 407 5.01 -26.95 15.35
C GLU A 407 4.46 -26.66 13.93
N ASP A 408 3.68 -27.56 13.33
CA ASP A 408 3.13 -27.37 11.99
C ASP A 408 1.97 -26.36 12.00
N PRO A 409 2.07 -25.27 11.22
CA PRO A 409 1.08 -24.20 11.21
C PRO A 409 -0.14 -24.55 10.35
N MET A 410 -1.20 -23.77 10.47
CA MET A 410 -2.35 -23.85 9.58
C MET A 410 -1.97 -23.36 8.17
N LYS A 411 -2.33 -24.17 7.16
CA LYS A 411 -2.06 -23.88 5.76
C LYS A 411 -3.33 -23.90 4.92
N TYR A 412 -3.37 -23.13 3.83
CA TYR A 412 -4.50 -23.18 2.91
C TYR A 412 -4.61 -24.57 2.26
N SER A 413 -3.47 -25.19 1.92
CA SER A 413 -3.44 -26.57 1.41
C SER A 413 -4.08 -27.62 2.33
N TYR A 414 -4.22 -27.35 3.64
CA TYR A 414 -4.89 -28.27 4.57
C TYR A 414 -6.40 -28.08 4.61
N TRP A 415 -6.90 -26.95 4.13
CA TRP A 415 -8.31 -26.59 4.12
C TRP A 415 -8.88 -26.78 2.71
N PRO A 416 -9.60 -27.89 2.46
CA PRO A 416 -10.07 -28.19 1.11
C PRO A 416 -10.87 -27.03 0.51
N ASN A 417 -10.59 -26.70 -0.75
CA ASN A 417 -11.23 -25.64 -1.53
C ASN A 417 -11.10 -24.22 -0.92
N ALA A 418 -10.21 -24.02 0.05
CA ALA A 418 -9.96 -22.71 0.61
C ALA A 418 -8.99 -21.91 -0.25
N GLU A 419 -9.40 -20.70 -0.62
CA GLU A 419 -8.59 -19.73 -1.35
C GLU A 419 -8.53 -18.42 -0.56
N ARG A 420 -7.32 -17.87 -0.41
CA ARG A 420 -7.14 -16.55 0.18
C ARG A 420 -7.59 -15.47 -0.80
N VAL A 421 -8.48 -14.58 -0.36
CA VAL A 421 -8.88 -13.39 -1.13
C VAL A 421 -7.99 -12.20 -0.75
N CYS A 422 -7.97 -11.84 0.53
CA CYS A 422 -7.17 -10.74 1.05
C CYS A 422 -7.07 -10.84 2.58
N THR A 423 -6.31 -9.96 3.23
CA THR A 423 -6.32 -9.78 4.69
C THR A 423 -6.82 -8.39 5.03
N ILE A 424 -7.61 -8.22 6.09
CA ILE A 424 -7.92 -6.89 6.63
C ILE A 424 -6.62 -6.28 7.20
N SER A 425 -6.30 -5.07 6.79
CA SER A 425 -5.11 -4.34 7.24
C SER A 425 -5.32 -3.69 8.61
N GLU A 426 -4.24 -3.56 9.38
CA GLU A 426 -4.23 -2.62 10.51
C GLU A 426 -4.29 -1.16 10.00
N PRO A 427 -4.96 -0.25 10.73
CA PRO A 427 -5.48 -0.37 12.09
C PRO A 427 -6.93 -0.90 12.19
N PHE A 428 -7.50 -1.49 11.12
CA PHE A 428 -8.92 -1.89 11.08
C PHE A 428 -9.15 -3.31 11.59
N LEU A 429 -8.18 -4.20 11.40
CA LEU A 429 -8.28 -5.60 11.79
C LEU A 429 -8.55 -5.77 13.28
N THR A 430 -7.72 -5.18 14.14
CA THR A 430 -7.86 -5.35 15.60
C THR A 430 -9.25 -4.92 16.11
N PRO A 431 -9.77 -3.74 15.76
CA PRO A 431 -11.14 -3.34 16.11
C PRO A 431 -12.21 -4.31 15.61
N VAL A 432 -12.10 -4.81 14.38
CA VAL A 432 -13.06 -5.78 13.81
C VAL A 432 -13.07 -7.08 14.61
N ILE A 433 -11.90 -7.64 14.90
CA ILE A 433 -11.80 -8.87 15.72
C ILE A 433 -12.36 -8.63 17.12
N GLN A 434 -12.02 -7.49 17.75
CA GLN A 434 -12.50 -7.16 19.09
C GLN A 434 -14.02 -7.00 19.12
N HIS A 435 -14.62 -6.38 18.11
CA HIS A 435 -16.07 -6.25 17.99
C HIS A 435 -16.74 -7.63 17.95
N ILE A 436 -16.25 -8.54 17.12
CA ILE A 436 -16.80 -9.89 17.00
C ILE A 436 -16.72 -10.64 18.34
N LEU A 437 -15.56 -10.61 18.99
CA LEU A 437 -15.35 -11.28 20.27
C LEU A 437 -16.23 -10.68 21.37
N ASN A 438 -16.42 -9.36 21.40
CA ASN A 438 -17.28 -8.69 22.37
C ASN A 438 -18.75 -9.06 22.18
N VAL A 439 -19.22 -9.16 20.93
CA VAL A 439 -20.60 -9.56 20.61
C VAL A 439 -20.82 -11.03 20.95
N MET A 440 -19.86 -11.91 20.63
CA MET A 440 -19.94 -13.34 20.92
C MET A 440 -19.85 -13.66 22.41
N GLY A 441 -18.99 -12.96 23.14
CA GLY A 441 -18.73 -13.18 24.56
C GLY A 441 -19.62 -12.39 25.51
N GLY A 442 -20.61 -11.65 25.01
CA GLY A 442 -21.30 -10.56 25.71
C GLY A 442 -21.69 -10.82 27.18
N ASN A 443 -21.70 -9.75 27.98
CA ASN A 443 -22.20 -9.78 29.35
C ASN A 443 -23.73 -9.64 29.33
N GLY A 444 -24.46 -10.75 29.20
CA GLY A 444 -25.91 -10.75 29.39
C GLY A 444 -26.24 -10.43 30.85
N VAL A 445 -26.88 -9.29 31.10
CA VAL A 445 -27.46 -8.95 32.42
C VAL A 445 -28.99 -9.06 32.28
N PRO A 446 -29.70 -9.69 33.23
CA PRO A 446 -31.16 -9.75 33.18
C PRO A 446 -31.75 -8.34 33.12
N ASP A 447 -32.73 -8.15 32.23
CA ASP A 447 -33.49 -6.91 32.18
C ASP A 447 -34.30 -6.74 33.46
N TYR A 448 -34.40 -5.50 33.93
CA TYR A 448 -35.32 -5.17 35.01
C TYR A 448 -36.77 -5.31 34.51
N PRO A 449 -37.69 -5.88 35.31
CA PRO A 449 -39.11 -5.81 35.00
C PRO A 449 -39.56 -4.33 34.96
N GLU A 450 -40.60 -4.01 34.17
CA GLU A 450 -41.00 -2.61 33.89
C GLU A 450 -41.16 -1.75 35.16
N HIS A 451 -41.78 -2.29 36.21
CA HIS A 451 -41.95 -1.59 37.48
C HIS A 451 -40.62 -1.23 38.17
N MET A 452 -39.57 -2.05 38.01
CA MET A 452 -38.23 -1.74 38.52
C MET A 452 -37.56 -0.64 37.70
N THR A 453 -37.80 -0.60 36.38
CA THR A 453 -37.30 0.48 35.51
C THR A 453 -37.89 1.83 35.93
N GLU A 454 -39.17 1.89 36.28
CA GLU A 454 -39.82 3.11 36.80
C GLU A 454 -39.24 3.55 38.15
N ILE A 455 -39.03 2.60 39.07
CA ILE A 455 -38.41 2.87 40.37
C ILE A 455 -36.98 3.40 40.20
N LEU A 456 -36.18 2.76 39.36
CA LEU A 456 -34.80 3.18 39.08
C LEU A 456 -34.74 4.55 38.42
N LYS A 457 -35.64 4.81 37.47
CA LYS A 457 -35.76 6.13 36.84
C LYS A 457 -36.07 7.21 37.88
N LYS A 458 -37.03 6.95 38.77
CA LYS A 458 -37.36 7.88 39.86
C LYS A 458 -36.16 8.11 40.79
N ILE A 459 -35.42 7.07 41.17
CA ILE A 459 -34.22 7.19 42.00
C ILE A 459 -33.17 8.09 41.32
N LEU A 460 -32.97 7.93 40.01
CA LEU A 460 -32.02 8.74 39.24
C LEU A 460 -32.50 10.19 39.10
N ASP A 461 -33.79 10.40 38.83
CA ASP A 461 -34.39 11.74 38.73
C ASP A 461 -34.31 12.48 40.08
N ASP A 462 -34.62 11.79 41.19
CA ASP A 462 -34.51 12.32 42.55
C ASP A 462 -33.05 12.66 42.89
N PHE A 463 -32.09 11.81 42.50
CA PHE A 463 -30.67 12.07 42.68
C PHE A 463 -30.19 13.30 41.88
N ALA A 464 -30.61 13.44 40.63
CA ALA A 464 -30.26 14.57 39.77
C ALA A 464 -30.93 15.88 40.21
N ALA A 465 -32.07 15.81 40.90
CA ALA A 465 -32.78 16.97 41.45
C ALA A 465 -32.14 17.56 42.71
N VAL A 466 -31.22 16.83 43.37
CA VAL A 466 -30.44 17.39 44.49
C VAL A 466 -29.34 18.29 43.92
N GLY A 467 -29.58 19.61 43.96
CA GLY A 467 -28.60 20.62 43.54
C GLY A 467 -27.26 20.52 44.27
N PRO A 468 -26.17 21.07 43.71
CA PRO A 468 -24.83 20.95 44.28
C PRO A 468 -24.81 21.47 45.71
N VAL A 469 -24.33 20.63 46.63
CA VAL A 469 -24.14 20.99 48.04
C VAL A 469 -23.23 22.21 48.09
N ALA A 470 -23.77 23.35 48.53
CA ALA A 470 -23.02 24.57 48.72
C ALA A 470 -21.85 24.29 49.68
N THR A 471 -20.62 24.44 49.18
CA THR A 471 -19.40 24.37 49.98
C THR A 471 -19.48 25.40 51.10
N ALA A 472 -19.44 24.92 52.34
CA ALA A 472 -19.50 25.73 53.54
C ALA A 472 -18.39 26.80 53.55
N GLN A 473 -18.77 28.06 53.76
CA GLN A 473 -17.84 29.17 54.00
C GLN A 473 -17.01 28.88 55.26
N GLU A 474 -15.68 29.03 55.13
CA GLU A 474 -14.76 29.02 56.27
C GLU A 474 -15.10 30.14 57.27
N PRO A 475 -15.07 29.88 58.59
CA PRO A 475 -15.34 30.89 59.59
C PRO A 475 -14.12 31.79 59.79
N THR A 476 -14.31 33.09 59.59
CA THR A 476 -13.36 34.15 59.97
C THR A 476 -13.13 34.16 61.48
N SER A 477 -11.87 34.00 61.90
CA SER A 477 -11.44 34.09 63.30
C SER A 477 -11.44 35.54 63.78
N SER A 478 -12.31 35.89 64.74
CA SER A 478 -12.21 37.12 65.52
C SER A 478 -11.57 36.83 66.88
N THR A 479 -10.35 37.34 67.08
CA THR A 479 -9.66 37.40 68.37
C THR A 479 -10.38 38.39 69.29
N GLN A 480 -10.83 37.95 70.47
CA GLN A 480 -11.22 38.83 71.58
C GLN A 480 -10.26 38.66 72.75
N THR A 481 -9.67 39.79 73.12
CA THR A 481 -8.88 40.07 74.33
C THR A 481 -9.77 40.02 75.57
N ILE A 482 -9.29 39.43 76.67
CA ILE A 482 -9.82 39.68 78.02
C ILE A 482 -8.67 40.15 78.92
N VAL A 483 -9.03 41.14 79.75
CA VAL A 483 -8.30 41.94 80.74
C VAL A 483 -7.42 41.14 81.69
#